data_AF-A0A3A6MWE5-F1
#
_entry.id   AF-A0A3A6MWE5-F1
#
_cell.length_a   1.000
_cell.length_b   1.000
_cell.length_c   1.000
_cell.angle_alpha   90.00
_cell.angle_beta   90.00
_cell.angle_gamma   90.00
#
_symmetry.space_group_name_H-M   'P 1'
#
loop_
_entity.id
_entity.type
_entity.pdbx_description
1 polymer ?
#
loop_
_entity_poly.entity_id
_entity_poly.type
_entity_poly.pdbx_seq_one_letter_code
_entity_poly.pdbx_strand_id
1 'polypeptide(L)'
;MPCCCQCSIRSGVFIRRDGVVRVKRESGFTLVELLVVVLMIGILGALIVPKYASQPEKARASVAQADLKAIKAALEINKVEHPADGFPATDKVKTVLVEYGIDWTEDGDGIKDPWDKPYKYYVNTTKDRFVVASTGSDWYVTEKKDPLTGTFGSLIDGWTGSSESYVKTAAPAGSGS
;
A
#
# COMPACT_ATOMS: atom_id res chain seq x y z
N MET A 1 -17.57 -36.10 -77.83
CA MET A 1 -16.41 -36.70 -78.50
C MET A 1 -15.52 -37.35 -77.44
N PRO A 2 -15.36 -38.68 -77.50
CA PRO A 2 -14.59 -39.48 -76.55
C PRO A 2 -13.15 -39.70 -77.04
N CYS A 3 -12.21 -39.85 -76.12
CA CYS A 3 -10.96 -40.62 -76.27
C CYS A 3 -10.62 -41.05 -74.84
N CYS A 4 -10.93 -42.27 -74.39
CA CYS A 4 -10.23 -43.53 -74.69
C CYS A 4 -8.71 -43.42 -74.45
N CYS A 5 -8.21 -44.03 -73.38
CA CYS A 5 -7.16 -45.06 -73.47
C CYS A 5 -6.90 -45.73 -72.12
N GLN A 6 -7.11 -47.05 -72.08
CA GLN A 6 -6.51 -48.00 -71.15
C GLN A 6 -5.03 -47.69 -70.86
N CYS A 7 -4.55 -48.02 -69.66
CA CYS A 7 -3.32 -48.81 -69.57
C CYS A 7 -3.18 -49.55 -68.22
N SER A 8 -3.30 -50.87 -68.30
CA SER A 8 -2.39 -51.85 -67.69
C SER A 8 -2.40 -52.02 -66.16
N ILE A 9 -3.17 -53.03 -65.73
CA ILE A 9 -2.88 -53.86 -64.55
C ILE A 9 -1.44 -54.36 -64.66
N ARG A 10 -0.56 -53.91 -63.76
CA ARG A 10 0.76 -54.54 -63.56
C ARG A 10 0.83 -55.07 -62.14
N SER A 11 0.81 -56.38 -62.06
CA SER A 11 1.04 -57.22 -60.89
C SER A 11 2.31 -56.80 -60.16
N GLY A 12 2.15 -56.01 -59.09
CA GLY A 12 3.20 -55.74 -58.12
C GLY A 12 3.07 -56.73 -56.97
N VAL A 13 3.91 -57.77 -56.98
CA VAL A 13 4.15 -58.64 -55.83
C VAL A 13 4.58 -57.75 -54.67
N PHE A 14 3.67 -57.56 -53.70
CA PHE A 14 3.93 -56.79 -52.50
C PHE A 14 4.66 -57.69 -51.50
N ILE A 15 6.01 -57.72 -51.59
CA ILE A 15 6.87 -58.33 -50.58
C ILE A 15 6.62 -57.61 -49.25
N ARG A 16 5.89 -58.26 -48.33
CA ARG A 16 5.76 -57.79 -46.95
C ARG A 16 7.11 -57.96 -46.28
N ARG A 17 7.80 -56.84 -46.02
CA ARG A 17 8.91 -56.82 -45.05
C ARG A 17 8.29 -56.91 -43.67
N ASP A 18 8.53 -58.03 -42.98
CA ASP A 18 8.25 -58.17 -41.55
C ASP A 18 9.18 -57.24 -40.77
N GLY A 19 8.71 -56.01 -40.56
CA GLY A 19 9.30 -55.08 -39.61
C GLY A 19 9.03 -55.58 -38.20
N VAL A 20 10.07 -56.04 -37.52
CA VAL A 20 10.02 -56.33 -36.08
C VAL A 20 9.71 -55.01 -35.34
N VAL A 21 8.44 -54.80 -34.99
CA VAL A 21 8.01 -53.69 -34.14
C VAL A 21 8.60 -53.91 -32.76
N ARG A 22 9.69 -53.20 -32.43
CA ARG A 22 10.15 -53.11 -31.04
C ARG A 22 9.13 -52.28 -30.26
N VAL A 23 8.30 -52.96 -29.48
CA VAL A 23 7.47 -52.32 -28.46
C VAL A 23 8.42 -51.60 -27.49
N LYS A 24 8.51 -50.27 -27.60
CA LYS A 24 9.13 -49.46 -26.55
C LYS A 24 8.35 -49.75 -25.28
N ARG A 25 9.02 -50.24 -24.24
CA ARG A 25 8.43 -50.33 -22.92
C ARG A 25 8.14 -48.90 -22.49
N GLU A 26 6.85 -48.54 -22.46
CA GLU A 26 6.44 -47.30 -21.83
C GLU A 26 6.74 -47.44 -20.33
N SER A 27 7.70 -46.65 -19.85
CA SER A 27 7.95 -46.49 -18.44
C SER A 27 6.77 -45.73 -17.84
N GLY A 28 5.82 -46.47 -17.26
CA GLY A 28 4.69 -45.89 -16.55
C GLY A 28 5.18 -45.09 -15.35
N PHE A 29 4.65 -43.86 -15.21
CA PHE A 29 4.80 -43.06 -14.00
C PHE A 29 4.34 -43.87 -12.79
N THR A 30 5.17 -43.92 -11.75
CA THR A 30 4.75 -44.58 -10.51
C THR A 30 3.78 -43.68 -9.74
N LEU A 31 2.72 -44.23 -9.16
CA LEU A 31 1.80 -43.47 -8.30
C LEU A 31 2.54 -42.85 -7.10
N VAL A 32 3.61 -43.50 -6.65
CA VAL A 32 4.48 -43.05 -5.56
C VAL A 32 5.21 -41.76 -5.93
N GLU A 33 5.61 -41.61 -7.19
CA GLU A 33 6.33 -40.43 -7.69
C GLU A 33 5.45 -39.19 -7.70
N LEU A 34 4.15 -39.32 -8.02
CA LEU A 34 3.21 -38.21 -7.85
C LEU A 34 2.82 -37.97 -6.40
N LEU A 35 2.71 -39.02 -5.58
CA LEU A 35 2.34 -38.91 -4.16
C LEU A 35 3.37 -38.10 -3.37
N VAL A 36 4.66 -38.36 -3.58
CA VAL A 36 5.72 -37.61 -2.87
C VAL A 36 5.79 -36.14 -3.32
N VAL A 37 5.47 -35.85 -4.59
CA VAL A 37 5.48 -34.48 -5.13
C VAL A 37 4.37 -33.64 -4.50
N VAL A 38 3.12 -34.14 -4.48
CA VAL A 38 2.02 -33.39 -3.87
C VAL A 38 2.19 -33.24 -2.36
N LEU A 39 2.81 -34.22 -1.69
CA LEU A 39 3.18 -34.14 -0.28
C LEU A 39 4.21 -33.03 -0.03
N MET A 40 5.26 -32.95 -0.84
CA MET A 40 6.29 -31.92 -0.68
C MET A 40 5.76 -30.52 -1.00
N ILE A 41 4.92 -30.36 -2.03
CA ILE A 41 4.25 -29.09 -2.32
C ILE A 41 3.33 -28.67 -1.16
N GLY A 42 2.63 -29.61 -0.53
CA GLY A 42 1.81 -29.35 0.66
C GLY A 42 2.62 -28.85 1.86
N ILE A 43 3.78 -29.47 2.13
CA ILE A 43 4.67 -29.07 3.22
C ILE A 43 5.28 -27.68 2.97
N LEU A 44 5.78 -27.43 1.76
CA LEU A 44 6.37 -26.13 1.40
C LEU A 44 5.31 -25.01 1.39
N GLY A 45 4.11 -25.28 0.87
CA GLY A 45 3.01 -24.33 0.83
C GLY A 45 2.57 -23.88 2.22
N ALA A 46 2.52 -24.80 3.20
CA ALA A 46 2.13 -24.49 4.57
C ALA A 46 3.07 -23.51 5.28
N LEU A 47 4.37 -23.51 4.92
CA LEU A 47 5.39 -22.68 5.57
C LEU A 47 5.56 -21.29 4.93
N ILE A 48 5.21 -21.14 3.65
CA ILE A 48 5.38 -19.88 2.91
C ILE A 48 4.32 -18.84 3.30
N VAL A 49 3.09 -19.25 3.61
CA VAL A 49 1.97 -18.34 3.88
C VAL A 49 2.12 -17.48 5.15
N PRO A 50 2.51 -18.00 6.33
CA PRO A 50 2.38 -17.24 7.58
C PRO A 50 3.47 -16.19 7.81
N LYS A 51 4.54 -16.15 7.01
CA LYS A 51 5.75 -15.34 7.33
C LYS A 51 5.69 -13.87 6.96
N TYR A 52 4.67 -13.39 6.26
CA TYR A 52 4.66 -12.03 5.70
C TYR A 52 3.79 -11.01 6.46
N ALA A 53 3.05 -11.40 7.49
CA ALA A 53 1.97 -10.54 8.00
C ALA A 53 2.34 -9.55 9.13
N SER A 54 3.41 -9.76 9.92
CA SER A 54 3.52 -9.10 11.25
C SER A 54 4.77 -8.25 11.50
N GLN A 55 5.82 -8.33 10.66
CA GLN A 55 6.97 -7.43 10.76
C GLN A 55 6.74 -5.98 10.28
N PRO A 56 5.75 -5.64 9.43
CA PRO A 56 5.63 -4.26 8.98
C PRO A 56 5.08 -3.32 10.07
N GLU A 57 4.35 -3.79 11.08
CA GLU A 57 3.60 -2.88 11.95
C GLU A 57 4.47 -2.07 12.92
N LYS A 58 5.50 -2.69 13.54
CA LYS A 58 6.45 -1.96 14.39
C LYS A 58 7.34 -1.02 13.57
N ALA A 59 7.76 -1.45 12.38
CA ALA A 59 8.53 -0.63 11.46
C ALA A 59 7.70 0.59 11.01
N ARG A 60 6.45 0.37 10.59
CA ARG A 60 5.48 1.42 10.25
C ARG A 60 5.25 2.38 11.42
N ALA A 61 5.05 1.88 12.64
CA ALA A 61 4.91 2.74 13.81
C ALA A 61 6.15 3.62 14.07
N SER A 62 7.36 3.06 13.90
CA SER A 62 8.60 3.83 14.06
C SER A 62 8.77 4.91 12.99
N VAL A 63 8.39 4.63 11.74
CA VAL A 63 8.39 5.61 10.65
C VAL A 63 7.39 6.72 10.95
N ALA A 64 6.15 6.37 11.32
CA ALA A 64 5.12 7.35 11.63
C ALA A 64 5.53 8.31 12.77
N GLN A 65 6.23 7.79 13.78
CA GLN A 65 6.76 8.60 14.89
C GLN A 65 7.90 9.51 14.45
N ALA A 66 8.76 9.05 13.53
CA ALA A 66 9.82 9.88 12.97
C ALA A 66 9.24 11.02 12.14
N ASP A 67 8.25 10.73 11.30
CA ASP A 67 7.55 11.72 10.47
C ASP A 67 6.86 12.78 11.34
N LEU A 68 6.12 12.36 12.37
CA LEU A 68 5.48 13.29 13.32
C LEU A 68 6.49 14.19 14.04
N LYS A 69 7.68 13.67 14.39
CA LYS A 69 8.75 14.47 15.00
C LYS A 69 9.34 15.48 14.02
N ALA A 70 9.54 15.08 12.77
CA ALA A 70 10.02 15.98 11.72
C ALA A 70 9.03 17.13 11.48
N ILE A 71 7.73 16.82 11.37
CA ILE A 71 6.67 17.82 11.22
C ILE A 71 6.62 18.75 12.44
N LYS A 72 6.69 18.21 13.65
CA LYS A 72 6.75 19.00 14.90
C LYS A 72 7.91 20.00 14.85
N ALA A 73 9.11 19.52 14.52
CA ALA A 73 10.31 20.35 14.50
C ALA A 73 10.18 21.50 13.50
N ALA A 74 9.68 21.24 12.28
CA ALA A 74 9.44 22.29 11.29
C ALA A 74 8.45 23.35 11.79
N LEU A 75 7.36 22.94 12.44
CA LEU A 75 6.37 23.86 13.00
C LEU A 75 6.91 24.70 14.16
N GLU A 76 7.75 24.11 15.01
CA GLU A 76 8.41 24.82 16.11
C GLU A 76 9.44 25.82 15.60
N ILE A 77 10.22 25.46 14.58
CA ILE A 77 11.16 26.39 13.93
C ILE A 77 10.41 27.57 13.33
N ASN A 78 9.31 27.33 12.60
CA ASN A 78 8.46 28.40 12.07
C ASN A 78 7.97 29.36 13.16
N LYS A 79 7.54 28.85 14.32
CA LYS A 79 7.08 29.69 15.44
C LYS A 79 8.21 30.57 15.99
N VAL A 80 9.44 30.08 15.99
CA VAL A 80 10.62 30.84 16.42
C VAL A 80 10.99 31.93 15.42
N GLU A 81 10.89 31.65 14.12
CA GLU A 81 11.19 32.62 13.07
C GLU A 81 10.09 33.70 12.91
N HIS A 82 8.83 33.33 13.13
CA HIS A 82 7.65 34.20 13.02
C HIS A 82 6.88 34.33 14.34
N PRO A 83 7.47 34.97 15.38
CA PRO A 83 6.88 34.99 16.72
C PRO A 83 5.55 35.76 16.79
N ALA A 84 5.29 36.70 15.87
CA ALA A 84 4.04 37.46 15.81
C ALA A 84 2.89 36.67 15.18
N ASP A 85 3.19 35.71 14.30
CA ASP A 85 2.18 34.98 13.51
C ASP A 85 1.74 33.67 14.19
N GLY A 86 2.52 33.17 15.15
CA GLY A 86 2.26 31.91 15.85
C GLY A 86 2.45 30.68 14.97
N PHE A 87 1.77 29.59 15.31
CA PHE A 87 1.74 28.40 14.44
C PHE A 87 0.97 28.69 13.14
N PRO A 88 1.38 28.07 12.01
CA PRO A 88 0.75 28.34 10.72
C PRO A 88 -0.74 27.97 10.72
N ALA A 89 -1.54 28.78 10.01
CA ALA A 89 -2.92 28.42 9.72
C ALA A 89 -2.95 27.16 8.84
N THR A 90 -4.02 26.38 8.90
CA THR A 90 -4.07 25.09 8.21
C THR A 90 -3.94 25.22 6.69
N ASP A 91 -4.42 26.30 6.09
CA ASP A 91 -4.25 26.54 4.65
C ASP A 91 -2.79 26.82 4.25
N LYS A 92 -1.99 27.34 5.20
CA LYS A 92 -0.59 27.73 4.99
C LYS A 92 0.40 26.66 5.42
N VAL A 93 -0.06 25.64 6.16
CA VAL A 93 0.80 24.59 6.71
C VAL A 93 1.57 23.86 5.63
N LYS A 94 0.96 23.65 4.45
CA LYS A 94 1.62 23.04 3.30
C LYS A 94 2.87 23.81 2.89
N THR A 95 2.73 25.11 2.68
CA THR A 95 3.84 25.96 2.22
C THR A 95 4.99 25.96 3.23
N VAL A 96 4.64 26.08 4.51
CA VAL A 96 5.61 26.08 5.60
C VAL A 96 6.40 24.77 5.65
N LEU A 97 5.72 23.62 5.58
CA LEU A 97 6.41 22.34 5.65
C LEU A 97 7.32 22.08 4.43
N VAL A 98 6.90 22.53 3.25
CA VAL A 98 7.75 22.47 2.03
C VAL A 98 9.00 23.34 2.18
N GLU A 99 8.86 24.53 2.79
CA GLU A 99 10.00 25.43 3.05
C GLU A 99 11.06 24.80 3.95
N TYR A 100 10.65 24.01 4.95
CA TYR A 100 11.57 23.27 5.82
C TYR A 100 12.00 21.90 5.26
N GLY A 101 11.79 21.64 3.97
CA GLY A 101 12.30 20.45 3.28
C GLY A 101 11.53 19.16 3.56
N ILE A 102 10.27 19.26 4.02
CA ILE A 102 9.38 18.10 4.12
C ILE A 102 8.62 17.98 2.81
N ASP A 103 8.98 16.98 2.00
CA ASP A 103 8.37 16.75 0.70
C ASP A 103 6.88 16.44 0.84
N TRP A 104 6.05 17.34 0.32
CA TRP A 104 4.62 17.10 0.13
C TRP A 104 4.43 16.35 -1.18
N THR A 105 3.73 15.21 -1.14
CA THR A 105 3.37 14.49 -2.37
C THR A 105 2.51 15.39 -3.27
N GLU A 106 2.97 15.63 -4.49
CA GLU A 106 2.35 16.56 -5.45
C GLU A 106 0.95 16.06 -5.93
N ASP A 107 0.70 14.75 -5.84
CA ASP A 107 -0.53 14.08 -6.32
C ASP A 107 -1.78 14.24 -5.42
N GLY A 108 -1.71 14.99 -4.31
CA GLY A 108 -2.86 15.31 -3.45
C GLY A 108 -2.85 14.68 -2.04
N ASP A 109 -3.82 15.13 -1.22
CA ASP A 109 -4.12 14.81 0.20
C ASP A 109 -3.05 15.11 1.28
N GLY A 110 -1.77 15.25 0.90
CA GLY A 110 -0.71 15.73 1.79
C GLY A 110 0.35 14.70 2.14
N ILE A 111 1.10 14.92 3.22
CA ILE A 111 2.10 13.96 3.70
C ILE A 111 1.36 12.68 4.11
N LYS A 112 1.77 11.55 3.55
CA LYS A 112 1.16 10.25 3.80
C LYS A 112 1.85 9.52 4.94
N ASP A 113 1.07 8.90 5.80
CA ASP A 113 1.54 8.04 6.86
C ASP A 113 1.85 6.61 6.32
N PRO A 114 2.47 5.74 7.14
CA PRO A 114 2.83 4.38 6.73
C PRO A 114 1.64 3.44 6.42
N TRP A 115 0.41 3.92 6.58
CA TRP A 115 -0.83 3.25 6.19
C TRP A 115 -1.50 3.94 4.98
N ASP A 116 -0.76 4.76 4.24
CA ASP A 116 -1.18 5.49 3.04
C ASP A 116 -2.34 6.47 3.31
N LYS A 117 -2.45 6.98 4.54
CA LYS A 117 -3.44 7.99 4.91
C LYS A 117 -2.76 9.34 5.20
N PRO A 118 -3.39 10.47 4.89
CA PRO A 118 -2.77 11.76 5.11
C PRO A 118 -2.63 12.11 6.60
N TYR A 119 -1.58 12.86 6.95
CA TYR A 119 -1.45 13.47 8.27
C TYR A 119 -2.45 14.61 8.47
N LYS A 120 -2.83 14.77 9.73
CA LYS A 120 -3.96 15.56 10.17
C LYS A 120 -3.47 16.73 11.00
N TYR A 121 -3.51 17.96 10.48
CA TYR A 121 -3.05 19.15 11.18
C TYR A 121 -4.20 19.95 11.78
N TYR A 122 -3.99 20.45 12.99
CA TYR A 122 -4.95 21.25 13.71
C TYR A 122 -4.25 22.38 14.45
N VAL A 123 -4.79 23.59 14.35
CA VAL A 123 -4.32 24.75 15.09
C VAL A 123 -5.47 25.45 15.81
N ASN A 124 -5.21 25.96 17.01
CA ASN A 124 -6.18 26.73 17.77
C ASN A 124 -6.39 28.11 17.12
N THR A 125 -7.54 28.76 17.32
CA THR A 125 -7.80 30.12 16.80
C THR A 125 -6.75 31.13 17.22
N THR A 126 -6.17 30.98 18.42
CA THR A 126 -5.10 31.85 18.93
C THR A 126 -3.72 31.49 18.35
N LYS A 127 -3.60 30.43 17.56
CA LYS A 127 -2.34 29.92 16.97
C LYS A 127 -1.22 29.62 17.96
N ASP A 128 -1.56 29.47 19.23
CA ASP A 128 -0.61 29.15 20.30
C ASP A 128 -0.41 27.64 20.47
N ARG A 129 -1.38 26.82 20.04
CA ARG A 129 -1.35 25.36 20.19
C ARG A 129 -1.69 24.68 18.88
N PHE A 130 -1.00 23.58 18.60
CA PHE A 130 -1.27 22.70 17.46
C PHE A 130 -1.32 21.22 17.86
N VAL A 131 -1.96 20.43 17.01
CA VAL A 131 -2.00 18.97 17.06
C VAL A 131 -1.74 18.43 15.65
N VAL A 132 -0.83 17.47 15.52
CA VAL A 132 -0.67 16.70 14.28
C VAL A 132 -0.92 15.22 14.58
N ALA A 133 -1.76 14.57 13.79
CA ALA A 133 -2.11 13.16 13.99
C ALA A 133 -1.95 12.32 12.71
N SER A 134 -1.55 11.06 12.87
CA SER A 134 -1.69 10.06 11.82
C SER A 134 -3.18 9.69 11.69
N THR A 135 -3.66 9.40 10.47
CA THR A 135 -5.04 8.90 10.29
C THR A 135 -5.08 7.37 10.35
N GLY A 136 -4.00 6.72 9.91
CA GLY A 136 -3.86 5.27 9.86
C GLY A 136 -3.55 4.63 11.21
N SER A 137 -3.10 5.43 12.17
CA SER A 137 -2.84 5.04 13.55
C SER A 137 -3.31 6.12 14.51
N ASP A 138 -3.45 5.80 15.79
CA ASP A 138 -3.85 6.78 16.81
C ASP A 138 -2.70 7.69 17.28
N TRP A 139 -1.50 7.60 16.67
CA TRP A 139 -0.35 8.42 17.04
C TRP A 139 -0.60 9.91 16.73
N TYR A 140 -0.34 10.78 17.71
CA TYR A 140 -0.42 12.22 17.55
C TYR A 140 0.67 12.93 18.31
N VAL A 141 1.07 14.11 17.84
CA VAL A 141 2.03 15.00 18.47
C VAL A 141 1.40 16.35 18.77
N THR A 142 1.83 16.98 19.86
CA THR A 142 1.43 18.32 20.26
C THR A 142 2.68 19.13 20.60
N GLU A 143 2.54 20.44 20.80
CA GLU A 143 3.62 21.29 21.33
C GLU A 143 4.23 20.68 22.61
N LYS A 144 3.39 20.27 23.56
CA LYS A 144 3.82 19.85 24.91
C LYS A 144 4.22 18.37 25.03
N LYS A 145 3.83 17.50 24.09
CA LYS A 145 4.02 16.04 24.19
C LYS A 145 4.53 15.41 22.90
N ASP A 146 5.39 14.42 23.06
CA ASP A 146 5.91 13.53 22.02
C ASP A 146 4.84 12.59 21.44
N PRO A 147 5.05 11.99 20.25
CA PRO A 147 4.02 11.32 19.43
C PRO A 147 3.33 10.07 20.03
N LEU A 148 3.51 9.76 21.32
CA LEU A 148 3.22 8.46 21.92
C LEU A 148 2.05 8.43 22.92
N THR A 149 1.41 9.55 23.19
CA THR A 149 0.37 9.59 24.22
C THR A 149 -0.99 9.47 23.57
N GLY A 150 -1.87 8.56 23.99
CA GLY A 150 -3.34 8.62 23.81
C GLY A 150 -3.97 8.34 22.43
N THR A 151 -5.31 8.31 22.42
CA THR A 151 -6.17 8.21 21.23
C THR A 151 -6.58 9.59 20.74
N PHE A 152 -6.38 9.85 19.43
CA PHE A 152 -6.65 11.14 18.80
C PHE A 152 -8.07 11.68 19.08
N GLY A 153 -9.10 10.82 19.01
CA GLY A 153 -10.50 11.21 19.23
C GLY A 153 -10.82 11.77 20.62
N SER A 154 -10.09 11.38 21.66
CA SER A 154 -10.33 11.89 23.02
C SER A 154 -9.71 13.27 23.28
N LEU A 155 -8.76 13.71 22.45
CA LEU A 155 -8.14 15.03 22.60
C LEU A 155 -9.00 16.16 22.01
N ILE A 156 -9.82 15.85 21.01
CA ILE A 156 -10.62 16.85 20.29
C ILE A 156 -11.90 17.23 21.03
N ASP A 157 -12.43 16.37 21.91
CA ASP A 157 -13.67 16.61 22.67
C ASP A 157 -13.57 17.76 23.70
N GLY A 158 -12.34 18.20 24.05
CA GLY A 158 -12.08 19.32 24.96
C GLY A 158 -11.47 20.57 24.30
N TRP A 159 -11.33 20.56 22.96
CA TRP A 159 -10.59 21.60 22.25
C TRP A 159 -11.53 22.70 21.77
N THR A 160 -11.84 23.64 22.66
CA THR A 160 -12.72 24.78 22.36
C THR A 160 -11.95 25.89 21.64
N GLY A 161 -12.50 26.37 20.52
CA GLY A 161 -11.94 27.47 19.73
C GLY A 161 -10.84 27.05 18.76
N SER A 162 -11.15 26.14 17.84
CA SER A 162 -10.26 25.78 16.73
C SER A 162 -10.93 25.99 15.39
N SER A 163 -10.18 26.53 14.43
CA SER A 163 -10.53 26.42 13.02
C SER A 163 -10.27 24.98 12.60
N GLU A 164 -11.34 24.20 12.45
CA GLU A 164 -11.29 22.87 11.87
C GLU A 164 -10.80 23.00 10.42
N SER A 165 -9.71 22.34 10.06
CA SER A 165 -9.32 22.18 8.66
C SER A 165 -8.67 20.82 8.53
N TYR A 166 -9.52 19.85 8.21
CA TYR A 166 -9.09 18.80 7.33
C TYR A 166 -9.15 19.29 5.90
N VAL A 167 -8.53 18.54 5.00
CA VAL A 167 -9.07 18.28 3.66
C VAL A 167 -10.56 17.92 3.79
N LYS A 168 -11.43 18.91 3.99
CA LYS A 168 -12.85 18.89 3.69
C LYS A 168 -12.94 19.65 2.38
N THR A 169 -12.64 18.93 1.30
CA THR A 169 -13.36 19.18 0.07
C THR A 169 -14.85 19.16 0.39
N ALA A 170 -15.57 20.12 -0.18
CA ALA A 170 -16.95 20.43 0.11
C ALA A 170 -17.89 19.21 0.19
N ALA A 171 -18.86 19.27 1.10
CA ALA A 171 -20.18 18.73 0.85
C ALA A 171 -21.19 19.91 0.92
N PRO A 172 -22.17 19.97 0.01
CA PRO A 172 -22.76 21.22 -0.48
C PRO A 172 -23.83 21.80 0.43
N ALA A 173 -24.16 23.07 0.17
CA ALA A 173 -25.32 23.77 0.70
C ALA A 173 -26.60 22.92 0.56
N GLY A 174 -27.28 22.68 1.67
CA GLY A 174 -28.55 21.97 1.74
C GLY A 174 -29.40 22.55 2.86
N SER A 175 -30.17 23.58 2.52
CA SER A 175 -31.30 24.10 3.29
C SER A 175 -32.42 23.06 3.43
N GLY A 176 -33.05 23.02 4.61
CA GLY A 176 -34.30 22.30 4.88
C GLY A 176 -34.23 21.68 6.27
N SER A 177 -35.07 22.04 7.25
CA SER A 177 -36.37 22.73 7.26
C SER A 177 -36.52 23.52 8.56
#